data_AF-A0A2J6GYB7-F1
#
_entry.id   AF-A0A2J6GYB7-F1
#
_cell.length_a   1.000
_cell.length_b   1.000
_cell.length_c   1.000
_cell.angle_alpha   90.00
_cell.angle_beta   90.00
_cell.angle_gamma   90.00
#
_symmetry.space_group_name_H-M   'P 1'
#
loop_
_entity.id
_entity.type
_entity.pdbx_description
1 polymer ?
#
loop_
_entity_poly.entity_id
_entity_poly.type
_entity_poly.pdbx_seq_one_letter_code
_entity_poly.pdbx_strand_id
1 'polypeptide(L)'
;MFKIKKGQGMSMNVIIIAVLALLVLVILSVIFTTKMRDTRKNVDSCENNGGECVYGDYATDPNDPDYCNEDRYDRLANYDCTDDEDVCCIRG
;
A
#
# COMPACT_ATOMS: atom_id res chain seq x y z
N MET A 1 35.15 47.78 -1.76
CA MET A 1 33.82 48.41 -1.95
C MET A 1 32.89 47.39 -2.59
N PHE A 2 32.24 46.54 -1.80
CA PHE A 2 31.31 45.52 -2.29
C PHE A 2 29.88 46.06 -2.26
N LYS A 3 29.40 46.54 -3.41
CA LYS A 3 27.99 46.92 -3.59
C LYS A 3 27.14 45.65 -3.66
N ILE A 4 26.52 45.28 -2.54
CA ILE A 4 25.46 44.27 -2.50
C ILE A 4 24.27 44.85 -3.28
N LYS A 5 24.01 44.36 -4.50
CA LYS A 5 22.75 44.62 -5.20
C LYS A 5 21.65 43.89 -4.43
N LYS A 6 20.93 44.63 -3.57
CA LYS A 6 19.69 44.17 -2.93
C LYS A 6 18.77 43.59 -4.00
N GLY A 7 18.18 42.43 -3.68
CA GLY A 7 17.35 41.60 -4.53
C GLY A 7 16.51 42.40 -5.52
N GLN A 8 16.95 42.36 -6.78
CA GLN A 8 16.12 42.70 -7.91
C GLN A 8 15.05 41.60 -7.94
N GLY A 9 13.81 41.97 -7.61
CA GLY A 9 12.74 41.06 -7.20
C GLY A 9 12.67 39.81 -8.05
N MET A 10 12.48 38.65 -7.39
CA MET A 10 11.99 37.49 -8.12
C MET A 10 10.82 37.98 -8.96
N SER A 11 10.98 37.89 -10.28
CA SER A 11 9.95 38.31 -11.24
C SER A 11 8.63 37.73 -10.75
N MET A 12 7.58 38.54 -10.69
CA MET A 12 6.28 38.12 -10.14
C MET A 12 5.79 36.81 -10.78
N ASN A 13 6.18 36.58 -12.03
CA ASN A 13 5.96 35.35 -12.78
C ASN A 13 6.57 34.10 -12.11
N VAL A 14 7.76 34.20 -11.52
CA VAL A 14 8.42 33.08 -10.81
C VAL A 14 7.63 32.67 -9.58
N ILE A 15 7.10 33.65 -8.83
CA ILE A 15 6.26 33.37 -7.67
C ILE A 15 4.97 32.67 -8.11
N ILE A 16 4.34 33.15 -9.18
CA ILE A 16 3.12 32.55 -9.74
C ILE A 16 3.39 31.10 -10.16
N ILE A 17 4.47 30.84 -10.90
CA ILE A 17 4.81 29.49 -11.36
C ILE A 17 5.12 28.58 -10.17
N ALA A 18 5.83 29.06 -9.14
CA ALA A 18 6.14 28.29 -7.94
C ALA A 18 4.87 27.86 -7.20
N VAL A 19 3.90 28.76 -7.04
CA VAL A 19 2.61 28.44 -6.40
C VAL A 19 1.80 27.45 -7.22
N LEU A 20 1.74 27.61 -8.55
CA LEU A 20 1.06 26.67 -9.44
C LEU A 20 1.70 25.27 -9.39
N ALA A 21 3.03 25.20 -9.40
CA ALA A 21 3.76 23.94 -9.30
C ALA A 21 3.51 23.23 -7.96
N LEU A 22 3.51 23.98 -6.85
CA LEU A 22 3.18 23.44 -5.53
C LEU A 22 1.74 22.92 -5.47
N LEU A 23 0.79 23.66 -6.03
CA LEU A 23 -0.62 23.25 -6.08
C LEU A 23 -0.80 21.94 -6.87
N VAL A 24 -0.16 21.82 -8.04
CA VAL A 24 -0.20 20.59 -8.83
C VAL A 24 0.44 19.43 -8.06
N LEU A 25 1.59 19.65 -7.42
CA LEU A 25 2.25 18.61 -6.60
C LEU A 25 1.36 18.12 -5.46
N VAL A 26 0.64 19.01 -4.77
CA VAL A 26 -0.30 18.64 -3.72
C VAL A 26 -1.42 17.77 -4.28
N ILE A 27 -2.04 18.19 -5.39
CA ILE A 27 -3.12 17.41 -6.02
C ILE A 27 -2.63 16.02 -6.44
N LEU A 28 -1.48 15.94 -7.10
CA LEU A 28 -0.87 14.66 -7.48
C LEU A 28 -0.60 13.80 -6.24
N SER A 29 0.00 14.36 -5.19
CA SER A 29 0.32 13.62 -3.96
C SER A 29 -0.91 12.98 -3.33
N VAL A 30 -2.05 13.68 -3.29
CA VAL A 30 -3.31 13.15 -2.74
C VAL A 30 -3.83 12.00 -3.59
N ILE A 31 -3.85 12.15 -4.92
CA ILE A 31 -4.32 11.10 -5.83
C ILE A 31 -3.42 9.86 -5.72
N PHE A 32 -2.10 10.05 -5.74
CA PHE A 32 -1.13 8.96 -5.61
C PHE A 32 -1.27 8.26 -4.26
N THR A 33 -1.43 9.01 -3.15
CA THR A 33 -1.60 8.42 -1.82
C THR A 33 -2.85 7.54 -1.75
N THR A 34 -3.98 8.00 -2.30
CA THR A 34 -5.22 7.20 -2.34
C THR A 34 -5.03 5.93 -3.15
N LYS A 35 -4.46 6.02 -4.36
CA LYS A 35 -4.23 4.86 -5.23
C LYS A 35 -3.21 3.88 -4.66
N MET A 36 -2.17 4.37 -3.99
CA MET A 36 -1.20 3.52 -3.29
C MET A 36 -1.85 2.75 -2.14
N ARG A 37 -2.81 3.35 -1.42
CA ARG A 37 -3.55 2.66 -0.36
C ARG A 37 -4.40 1.52 -0.93
N ASP A 38 -5.11 1.76 -2.03
CA ASP A 38 -5.89 0.71 -2.71
C ASP A 38 -4.97 -0.40 -3.26
N THR A 39 -3.80 -0.03 -3.77
CA THR A 39 -2.80 -0.99 -4.27
C THR A 39 -2.26 -1.86 -3.13
N ARG A 40 -1.94 -1.27 -1.97
CA ARG A 40 -1.50 -2.03 -0.79
C ARG A 40 -2.55 -3.04 -0.37
N LYS A 41 -3.81 -2.62 -0.22
CA LYS A 41 -4.91 -3.55 0.10
C LYS A 41 -5.06 -4.70 -0.90
N ASN A 42 -4.86 -4.42 -2.19
CA ASN A 42 -4.90 -5.48 -3.21
C ASN A 42 -3.67 -6.40 -3.15
N VAL A 43 -2.49 -5.89 -2.80
CA VAL A 43 -1.27 -6.71 -2.67
C VAL A 43 -1.28 -7.49 -1.35
N ASP A 44 -1.92 -6.95 -0.32
CA ASP A 44 -2.01 -7.57 1.00
C ASP A 44 -3.22 -8.54 1.08
N SER A 45 -4.08 -8.64 0.06
CA SER A 45 -5.19 -9.60 0.09
C SER A 45 -4.73 -11.01 -0.26
N CYS A 46 -5.20 -11.99 0.51
CA CYS A 46 -4.83 -13.39 0.30
C CYS A 46 -5.20 -13.90 -1.11
N GLU A 47 -6.43 -13.58 -1.54
CA GLU A 47 -6.99 -14.03 -2.82
C GLU A 47 -6.20 -13.54 -4.03
N ASN A 48 -5.73 -12.28 -4.01
CA ASN A 48 -4.95 -11.73 -5.13
C ASN A 48 -3.55 -12.34 -5.24
N ASN A 49 -3.04 -12.93 -4.16
CA ASN A 49 -1.77 -13.64 -4.15
C ASN A 49 -1.92 -15.14 -4.46
N GLY A 50 -3.11 -15.57 -4.88
CA GLY A 50 -3.39 -16.97 -5.22
C GLY A 50 -3.57 -17.87 -4.00
N GLY A 51 -3.85 -17.28 -2.83
CA GLY A 51 -4.20 -18.00 -1.62
C GLY A 51 -5.70 -18.04 -1.36
N GLU A 52 -6.06 -18.80 -0.34
CA GLU A 52 -7.42 -18.91 0.19
C GLU A 52 -7.40 -18.58 1.69
N CYS A 53 -8.40 -17.81 2.14
CA CYS A 53 -8.57 -17.52 3.56
C CYS A 53 -9.30 -18.68 4.21
N VAL A 54 -8.68 -19.26 5.22
CA VAL A 54 -9.20 -20.39 5.99
C VAL A 54 -9.33 -19.96 7.44
N TYR A 55 -10.45 -20.30 8.06
CA TYR A 55 -10.69 -20.00 9.47
C TYR A 55 -9.61 -20.59 10.37
N GLY A 56 -9.05 -19.77 11.27
CA GLY A 56 -7.80 -20.03 11.98
C GLY A 56 -7.80 -21.27 12.87
N ASP A 57 -8.95 -21.67 13.40
CA ASP A 57 -9.06 -22.93 14.15
C ASP A 57 -8.86 -24.15 13.23
N TYR A 58 -9.47 -24.14 12.03
CA TYR A 58 -9.34 -25.21 11.04
C TYR A 58 -7.97 -25.24 10.38
N ALA A 59 -7.27 -24.09 10.32
CA ALA A 59 -5.89 -24.04 9.84
C ALA A 59 -4.85 -24.62 10.83
N THR A 60 -5.28 -25.08 12.01
CA THR A 60 -4.40 -25.75 13.00
C THR A 60 -4.74 -27.22 13.22
N ASP A 61 -5.88 -27.72 12.73
CA ASP A 61 -6.24 -29.13 12.83
C ASP A 61 -5.81 -29.91 11.57
N PRO A 62 -4.79 -30.78 11.65
CA PRO A 62 -4.31 -31.57 10.51
C PRO A 62 -5.32 -32.60 9.97
N ASN A 63 -6.48 -32.77 10.62
CA ASN A 63 -7.56 -33.65 10.17
C ASN A 63 -8.70 -32.90 9.48
N ASP A 64 -8.64 -31.57 9.40
CA ASP A 64 -9.68 -30.76 8.76
C ASP A 64 -9.51 -30.75 7.23
N PRO A 65 -10.57 -30.97 6.44
CA PRO A 65 -10.50 -30.84 4.98
C PRO A 65 -10.08 -29.46 4.48
N ASP A 66 -10.27 -28.41 5.28
CA ASP A 66 -9.88 -27.04 4.97
C ASP A 66 -8.49 -26.68 5.55
N TYR A 67 -7.77 -27.66 6.13
CA TYR A 67 -6.42 -27.47 6.64
C TYR A 67 -5.45 -27.02 5.54
N CYS A 68 -4.69 -25.98 5.85
CA CYS A 68 -3.58 -25.50 5.05
C CYS A 68 -2.45 -26.51 5.11
N ASN A 69 -2.57 -27.56 4.30
CA ASN A 69 -1.68 -28.69 4.28
C ASN A 69 -0.22 -28.21 4.07
N GLU A 70 0.63 -28.44 5.08
CA GLU A 70 2.05 -28.04 5.11
C GLU A 70 2.85 -28.54 3.89
N ASP A 71 2.39 -29.59 3.20
CA ASP A 71 3.07 -30.13 2.02
C ASP A 71 2.77 -29.36 0.72
N ARG A 72 1.79 -28.44 0.71
CA ARG A 72 1.37 -27.70 -0.50
C ARG A 72 1.07 -26.22 -0.27
N TYR A 73 1.07 -25.75 0.96
CA TYR A 73 0.66 -24.38 1.28
C TYR A 73 1.56 -23.72 2.31
N ASP A 74 2.00 -22.50 2.04
CA ASP A 74 2.68 -21.63 3.01
C ASP A 74 1.63 -20.81 3.78
N ARG A 75 1.65 -20.94 5.12
CA ARG A 75 0.80 -20.13 6.01
C ARG A 75 1.39 -18.73 6.16
N LEU A 76 0.66 -17.71 5.72
CA LEU A 76 1.13 -16.33 5.78
C LEU A 76 0.19 -15.50 6.66
N ALA A 77 0.67 -15.18 7.86
CA ALA A 77 -0.08 -14.41 8.86
C ALA A 77 -0.18 -12.89 8.56
N ASN A 78 0.41 -12.42 7.45
CA ASN A 78 0.48 -10.99 7.11
C ASN A 78 -0.51 -10.55 6.03
N TYR A 79 -1.32 -11.46 5.49
CA TYR A 79 -2.32 -11.12 4.48
C TYR A 79 -3.67 -10.85 5.13
N ASP A 80 -4.37 -9.87 4.56
CA ASP A 80 -5.70 -9.43 4.99
C ASP A 80 -6.73 -10.49 4.55
N CYS A 81 -7.34 -11.13 5.54
CA CYS A 81 -8.54 -11.96 5.38
C CYS A 81 -9.75 -11.20 5.94
N THR A 82 -10.95 -11.57 5.50
CA THR A 82 -12.16 -10.78 5.82
C THR A 82 -12.51 -10.86 7.30
N ASP A 83 -12.17 -11.96 7.96
CA ASP A 83 -12.37 -12.19 9.38
C ASP A 83 -11.02 -12.18 10.14
N ASP A 84 -10.98 -11.56 11.32
CA ASP A 84 -9.76 -11.35 12.13
C ASP A 84 -9.11 -12.67 12.62
N GLU A 85 -9.84 -13.79 12.52
CA GLU A 85 -9.40 -15.12 12.94
C GLU A 85 -8.94 -15.99 11.76
N ASP A 86 -9.14 -15.54 10.52
CA ASP A 86 -8.74 -16.29 9.33
C ASP A 86 -7.24 -16.18 9.08
N VAL A 87 -6.68 -17.21 8.46
CA VAL A 87 -5.31 -17.21 7.97
C VAL A 87 -5.25 -17.43 6.47
N CYS A 88 -4.29 -16.77 5.84
CA CYS A 88 -4.06 -16.91 4.41
C CYS A 88 -3.18 -18.11 4.09
N CYS A 89 -3.66 -18.95 3.18
CA CYS A 89 -2.97 -20.16 2.75
C CYS A 89 -2.69 -20.10 1.27
N ILE A 90 -1.41 -19.93 0.92
CA ILE A 90 -0.96 -19.76 -0.47
C ILE A 90 -0.38 -21.06 -0.96
N ARG A 91 -0.77 -21.50 -2.15
CA ARG A 91 -0.28 -22.73 -2.75
C ARG A 91 1.18 -22.53 -3.20
N GLY A 92 2.11 -23.27 -2.58
CA GLY A 92 3.54 -23.26 -2.90
C GLY A 92 3.89 -24.01 -4.18
#